data_AF-A0A497FDZ6-F1
#
_entry.id   AF-A0A497FDZ6-F1
#
_cell.length_a   1.000
_cell.length_b   1.000
_cell.length_c   1.000
_cell.angle_alpha   90.00
_cell.angle_beta   90.00
_cell.angle_gamma   90.00
#
_symmetry.space_group_name_H-M   'P 1'
#
loop_
_entity.id
_entity.type
_entity.pdbx_description
1 polymer ?
#
loop_
_entity_poly.entity_id
_entity_poly.type
_entity_poly.pdbx_seq_one_letter_code
_entity_poly.pdbx_strand_id
1 'polypeptide(L)'
;MQEIEIKPKGRWEVVFQEADKWQCGIYVPEFTSMEEITWLEKHDAPELFYLVRGSVVLVISPDGKEIREVPMREGVIYIVDEWHNAYRPRGVEGTVLVIERVGISTQYLKLK
;
A
#
# COMPACT_ATOMS: atom_id res chain seq x y z
N MET A 1 -11.04 8.51 -23.28
CA MET A 1 -10.07 8.93 -22.26
C MET A 1 -10.85 9.18 -20.98
N GLN A 2 -10.45 8.59 -19.87
CA GLN A 2 -11.08 8.80 -18.57
C GLN A 2 -10.09 9.56 -17.70
N GLU A 3 -10.56 10.63 -17.07
CA GLU A 3 -9.79 11.39 -16.08
C GLU A 3 -10.34 11.04 -14.69
N ILE A 4 -9.44 10.77 -13.76
CA ILE A 4 -9.79 10.43 -12.37
C ILE A 4 -8.99 11.35 -11.47
N GLU A 5 -9.70 12.23 -10.76
CA GLU A 5 -9.09 13.09 -9.75
C GLU A 5 -8.86 12.29 -8.47
N ILE A 6 -7.64 12.37 -7.92
CA ILE A 6 -7.29 11.66 -6.69
C ILE A 6 -7.86 12.44 -5.48
N LYS A 7 -8.96 11.94 -4.93
CA LYS A 7 -9.64 12.49 -3.74
C LYS A 7 -9.92 11.36 -2.74
N PRO A 8 -9.01 11.09 -1.79
CA PRO A 8 -9.18 9.99 -0.85
C PRO A 8 -10.44 10.16 0.02
N LYS A 9 -11.29 9.14 0.07
CA LYS A 9 -12.51 9.13 0.90
C LYS A 9 -12.44 8.19 2.11
N GLY A 10 -11.40 7.38 2.19
CA GLY A 10 -11.19 6.38 3.22
C GLY A 10 -9.84 5.72 3.08
N ARG A 11 -9.67 4.57 3.74
CA ARG A 11 -8.42 3.78 3.69
C ARG A 11 -8.10 3.28 2.29
N TRP A 12 -9.08 2.69 1.60
CA TRP A 12 -8.90 2.06 0.29
C TRP A 12 -10.09 2.35 -0.60
N GLU A 13 -9.83 2.80 -1.83
CA GLU A 13 -10.84 3.04 -2.85
C GLU A 13 -10.33 2.56 -4.20
N VAL A 14 -10.98 1.56 -4.80
CA VAL A 14 -10.74 1.19 -6.19
C VAL A 14 -11.38 2.24 -7.09
N VAL A 15 -10.57 2.97 -7.84
CA VAL A 15 -11.02 4.08 -8.71
C VAL A 15 -11.12 3.68 -10.18
N PHE A 16 -10.43 2.60 -10.57
CA PHE A 16 -10.53 2.03 -11.91
C PHE A 16 -10.26 0.53 -11.85
N GLN A 17 -10.89 -0.24 -12.73
CA GLN A 17 -10.66 -1.68 -12.88
C GLN A 17 -10.85 -2.08 -14.33
N GLU A 18 -9.88 -2.81 -14.89
CA GLU A 18 -10.01 -3.42 -16.22
C GLU A 18 -10.43 -4.89 -16.08
N ALA A 19 -11.76 -5.11 -16.04
CA ALA A 19 -12.36 -6.44 -15.95
C ALA A 19 -11.71 -7.30 -14.84
N ASP A 20 -11.05 -8.40 -15.20
CA ASP A 20 -10.37 -9.35 -14.31
C ASP A 20 -8.84 -9.25 -14.36
N LYS A 21 -8.29 -8.21 -15.00
CA LYS A 21 -6.84 -8.08 -15.21
C LYS A 21 -6.15 -7.32 -14.08
N TRP A 22 -6.50 -6.04 -13.91
CA TRP A 22 -5.88 -5.16 -12.92
C TRP A 22 -6.84 -4.09 -12.42
N GLN A 23 -6.52 -3.53 -11.26
CA GLN A 23 -7.23 -2.42 -10.67
C GLN A 23 -6.26 -1.33 -10.20
N CYS A 24 -6.75 -0.09 -10.26
CA CYS A 24 -6.12 1.08 -9.68
C CYS A 24 -6.91 1.47 -8.44
N GLY A 25 -6.22 1.60 -7.32
CA GLY A 25 -6.82 2.14 -6.11
C GLY A 25 -6.02 3.28 -5.51
N ILE A 26 -6.71 4.04 -4.68
CA ILE A 26 -6.15 5.08 -3.85
C ILE A 26 -6.12 4.56 -2.42
N TYR A 27 -4.93 4.52 -1.86
CA TYR A 27 -4.66 4.03 -0.53
C TYR A 27 -4.18 5.16 0.39
N VAL A 28 -4.73 5.21 1.58
CA VAL A 28 -4.30 6.07 2.69
C VAL A 28 -4.04 5.16 3.89
N PRO A 29 -2.78 4.98 4.31
CA PRO A 29 -2.47 4.15 5.46
C PRO A 29 -3.20 4.64 6.72
N GLU A 30 -3.83 3.70 7.42
CA GLU A 30 -4.60 4.00 8.64
C GLU A 30 -3.67 4.26 9.84
N PHE A 31 -2.53 3.57 9.87
CA PHE A 31 -1.54 3.68 10.93
C PHE A 31 -0.71 4.95 10.80
N THR A 32 -0.24 5.45 11.94
CA THR A 32 0.56 6.67 12.01
C THR A 32 2.02 6.46 12.41
N SER A 33 2.37 5.21 12.76
CA SER A 33 3.69 4.78 13.21
C SER A 33 3.88 3.27 13.01
N MET A 34 5.12 2.79 13.08
CA MET A 34 5.43 1.36 12.99
C MET A 34 4.85 0.59 14.19
N GLU A 35 4.81 1.21 15.37
CA GLU A 35 4.36 0.60 16.62
C GLU A 35 2.87 0.25 16.62
N GLU A 36 2.07 0.90 15.77
CA GLU A 36 0.64 0.59 15.62
C GLU A 36 0.40 -0.64 14.71
N ILE A 37 1.39 -1.01 13.89
CA ILE A 37 1.26 -2.13 12.95
C ILE A 37 1.46 -3.44 13.71
N THR A 38 0.37 -4.19 13.82
CA THR A 38 0.34 -5.49 14.52
C THR A 38 0.27 -6.68 13.56
N TRP A 39 0.22 -6.43 12.26
CA TRP A 39 0.12 -7.45 11.23
C TRP A 39 0.69 -6.98 9.89
N LEU A 40 1.13 -7.92 9.07
CA LEU A 40 1.50 -7.72 7.67
C LEU A 40 0.59 -8.56 6.78
N GLU A 41 0.36 -8.10 5.55
CA GLU A 41 -0.30 -8.89 4.51
C GLU A 41 0.65 -9.29 3.39
N LYS A 42 0.30 -10.36 2.68
CA LYS A 42 1.00 -10.76 1.47
C LYS A 42 -0.01 -11.25 0.44
N HIS A 43 0.07 -10.69 -0.75
CA HIS A 43 -0.74 -11.12 -1.88
C HIS A 43 -0.06 -12.25 -2.66
N ASP A 44 -0.86 -12.99 -3.41
CA ASP A 44 -0.39 -14.02 -4.34
C ASP A 44 0.09 -13.46 -5.70
N ALA A 45 0.22 -12.13 -5.80
CA ALA A 45 0.79 -11.40 -6.92
C ALA A 45 1.49 -10.13 -6.42
N PRO A 46 2.43 -9.56 -7.20
CA PRO A 46 3.05 -8.28 -6.85
C PRO A 46 2.04 -7.13 -6.83
N GLU A 47 2.29 -6.19 -5.95
CA GLU A 47 1.54 -4.94 -5.82
C GLU A 47 2.46 -3.74 -6.05
N LEU A 48 1.97 -2.75 -6.79
CA LEU A 48 2.71 -1.54 -7.11
C LEU A 48 2.19 -0.38 -6.27
N PHE A 49 3.11 0.37 -5.66
CA PHE A 49 2.81 1.57 -4.90
C PHE A 49 3.53 2.79 -5.49
N TYR A 50 2.82 3.90 -5.59
CA TYR A 50 3.36 5.20 -6.01
C TYR A 50 2.87 6.30 -5.08
N LEU A 51 3.79 7.02 -4.42
CA LEU A 51 3.44 8.13 -3.55
C LEU A 51 2.95 9.32 -4.40
N VAL A 52 1.68 9.67 -4.22
CA VAL A 52 1.05 10.80 -4.93
C VAL A 52 1.37 12.11 -4.21
N ARG A 53 1.27 12.11 -2.88
CA ARG A 53 1.58 13.26 -2.02
C ARG A 53 1.70 12.86 -0.55
N GLY A 54 2.38 13.71 0.20
CA GLY A 54 2.52 13.58 1.65
C GLY A 54 3.68 12.66 2.03
N SER A 55 3.49 11.83 3.06
CA SER A 55 4.51 10.90 3.53
C SER A 55 3.89 9.56 3.89
N VAL A 56 4.49 8.50 3.36
CA VAL A 56 4.16 7.10 3.66
C VAL A 56 5.46 6.34 3.82
N VAL A 57 5.50 5.45 4.80
CA VAL A 57 6.57 4.47 4.97
C VAL A 57 5.96 3.10 4.72
N LEU A 58 6.51 2.37 3.75
CA LEU A 58 6.21 0.96 3.56
C LEU A 58 6.97 0.16 4.62
N VAL A 59 6.28 -0.78 5.24
CA VAL A 59 6.86 -1.74 6.18
C VAL A 59 6.88 -3.06 5.45
N ILE A 60 8.05 -3.59 5.14
CA ILE A 60 8.20 -4.80 4.34
C ILE A 60 8.98 -5.87 5.10
N SER A 61 8.74 -7.14 4.77
CA SER A 61 9.47 -8.27 5.32
C SER A 61 9.47 -9.47 4.38
N PRO A 62 10.65 -10.06 4.09
CA PRO A 62 10.71 -11.23 3.22
C PRO A 62 10.18 -12.48 3.93
N ASP A 63 10.32 -12.56 5.25
CA ASP A 63 10.06 -13.76 6.06
C ASP A 63 9.12 -13.54 7.25
N GLY A 64 8.63 -12.31 7.44
CA GLY A 64 7.79 -11.92 8.56
C GLY A 64 8.55 -11.71 9.88
N LYS A 65 9.88 -11.74 9.87
CA LYS A 65 10.73 -11.56 11.06
C LYS A 65 11.63 -10.34 10.91
N GLU A 66 12.31 -10.22 9.77
CA GLU A 66 13.13 -9.06 9.47
C GLU A 66 12.24 -7.95 8.89
N ILE A 67 11.95 -6.94 9.71
CA ILE A 67 11.16 -5.78 9.29
C ILE A 67 12.09 -4.71 8.72
N ARG A 68 11.71 -4.15 7.58
CA ARG A 68 12.37 -2.99 6.98
C ARG A 68 11.36 -1.87 6.76
N GLU A 69 11.74 -0.67 7.16
CA GLU A 69 10.98 0.54 6.90
C GLU A 69 11.55 1.24 5.67
N VAL A 70 10.70 1.45 4.67
CA VAL A 70 11.05 2.06 3.39
C VAL A 70 10.23 3.33 3.22
N PRO A 71 10.79 4.51 3.57
CA PRO A 71 10.15 5.79 3.30
C PRO A 71 9.95 5.97 1.79
N MET A 72 8.69 6.12 1.38
CA MET A 72 8.35 6.35 -0.01
C MET A 72 8.79 7.75 -0.47
N ARG A 73 9.06 7.87 -1.76
CA ARG A 73 9.46 9.12 -2.42
C ARG A 73 8.60 9.35 -3.64
N GLU A 74 8.21 10.60 -3.87
CA GLU A 74 7.55 11.00 -5.11
C GLU A 74 8.45 10.72 -6.31
N GLY A 75 7.85 10.35 -7.45
CA GLY A 75 8.58 9.99 -8.66
C GLY A 75 9.26 8.60 -8.62
N VAL A 76 9.06 7.82 -7.55
CA VAL A 76 9.59 6.46 -7.43
C VAL A 76 8.44 5.46 -7.32
N ILE A 77 8.54 4.39 -8.12
CA ILE A 77 7.62 3.25 -8.10
C ILE A 77 8.22 2.16 -7.20
N TYR A 78 7.40 1.60 -6.31
CA TYR A 78 7.75 0.48 -5.45
C TYR A 78 6.93 -0.73 -5.88
N ILE A 79 7.57 -1.86 -6.14
CA ILE A 79 6.90 -3.13 -6.47
C ILE A 79 7.20 -4.08 -5.31
N VAL A 80 6.15 -4.59 -4.68
CA VAL A 80 6.23 -5.40 -3.46
C VAL A 80 5.62 -6.78 -3.74
N ASP A 81 6.40 -7.83 -3.51
CA ASP A 81 5.99 -9.24 -3.61
C ASP A 81 6.22 -10.02 -2.30
N GLU A 82 6.42 -9.28 -1.21
CA GLU A 82 6.74 -9.77 0.13
C GLU A 82 5.68 -9.33 1.15
N TRP A 83 5.85 -9.73 2.42
CA TRP A 83 4.93 -9.28 3.48
C TRP A 83 5.04 -7.78 3.63
N HIS A 84 3.93 -7.08 3.72
CA HIS A 84 3.94 -5.64 3.82
C HIS A 84 2.76 -5.05 4.59
N ASN A 85 2.94 -3.82 5.01
CA ASN A 85 1.93 -2.88 5.48
C ASN A 85 2.48 -1.46 5.26
N ALA A 86 1.78 -0.43 5.68
CA ALA A 86 2.29 0.93 5.61
C ALA A 86 1.74 1.81 6.74
N TYR A 87 2.43 2.91 7.00
CA TYR A 87 1.96 3.95 7.90
C TYR A 87 2.28 5.35 7.38
N ARG A 88 1.55 6.35 7.89
CA ARG A 88 1.78 7.78 7.64
C ARG A 88 2.49 8.40 8.84
N PRO A 89 3.81 8.66 8.78
CA PRO A 89 4.59 9.07 9.95
C PRO A 89 4.00 10.29 10.64
N ARG A 90 3.66 10.16 11.93
CA ARG A 90 3.05 11.23 12.76
C ARG A 90 1.67 11.70 12.26
N GLY A 91 0.97 10.86 11.50
CA GLY A 91 -0.40 11.12 11.05
C GLY A 91 -0.52 12.20 9.98
N VAL A 92 0.59 12.60 9.37
CA VAL A 92 0.60 13.56 8.25
C VAL A 92 -0.18 13.02 7.05
N GLU A 93 -0.48 13.88 6.08
CA GLU A 93 -1.07 13.43 4.82
C GLU A 93 -0.20 12.35 4.17
N GLY A 94 -0.83 11.34 3.57
CA GLY A 94 -0.15 10.30 2.81
C GLY A 94 -1.15 9.63 1.88
N THR A 95 -0.99 9.86 0.59
CA THR A 95 -1.86 9.30 -0.45
C THR A 95 -1.01 8.51 -1.43
N VAL A 96 -1.37 7.26 -1.65
CA VAL A 96 -0.65 6.33 -2.52
C VAL A 96 -1.59 5.86 -3.61
N LEU A 97 -1.10 5.86 -4.84
CA LEU A 97 -1.71 5.14 -5.94
C LEU A 97 -1.19 3.71 -5.91
N VAL A 98 -2.11 2.76 -6.02
CA VAL A 98 -1.83 1.33 -5.99
C VAL A 98 -2.31 0.69 -7.26
N ILE A 99 -1.48 -0.15 -7.88
CA ILE A 99 -1.89 -1.04 -8.96
C ILE A 99 -1.70 -2.48 -8.52
N GLU A 100 -2.75 -3.27 -8.65
CA GLU A 100 -2.74 -4.69 -8.32
C GLU A 100 -3.60 -5.51 -9.28
N ARG A 101 -3.42 -6.84 -9.25
CA ARG A 101 -4.24 -7.78 -10.00
C ARG A 101 -5.64 -7.85 -9.36
N VAL A 102 -6.68 -8.02 -10.15
CA VAL A 102 -8.02 -8.29 -9.62
C VAL A 102 -8.07 -9.70 -9.03
N GLY A 103 -8.80 -9.88 -7.92
CA GLY A 103 -9.01 -11.21 -7.33
C GLY A 103 -7.79 -11.80 -6.63
N ILE A 104 -6.89 -10.95 -6.14
CA ILE A 104 -5.78 -11.36 -5.28
C ILE A 104 -6.26 -12.15 -4.06
N SER A 105 -5.47 -13.16 -3.69
CA SER A 105 -5.62 -13.86 -2.42
C SER A 105 -4.63 -13.27 -1.42
N THR A 106 -5.14 -12.89 -0.26
CA THR A 106 -4.33 -12.24 0.79
C THR A 106 -4.12 -13.18 1.97
N GLN A 107 -2.86 -13.33 2.37
CA GLN A 107 -2.48 -13.95 3.63
C GLN A 107 -2.15 -12.87 4.65
N TYR A 108 -2.34 -13.18 5.93
CA TYR A 108 -2.05 -12.28 7.04
C TYR A 108 -1.08 -12.93 8.03
N LEU A 109 -0.10 -12.16 8.45
CA LEU A 109 0.89 -12.54 9.45
C LEU A 109 0.76 -11.59 10.63
N LYS A 110 0.53 -12.12 11.83
CA LYS A 110 0.55 -11.32 13.06
C LYS A 110 1.99 -11.06 13.51
N LEU A 111 2.32 -9.80 13.80
CA LEU A 111 3.58 -9.43 14.44
C LEU A 111 3.47 -9.66 15.96
N LYS A 112 4.56 -10.14 16.56
CA LYS A 112 4.64 -10.45 17.99
C LYS A 112 4.92 -9.21 18.82
#